data_AF-A0A9R1UQD1-F1
#
_entry.id   AF-A0A9R1UQD1-F1
#
_cell.length_a   1.000
_cell.length_b   1.000
_cell.length_c   1.000
_cell.angle_alpha   90.00
_cell.angle_beta   90.00
_cell.angle_gamma   90.00
#
_symmetry.space_group_name_H-M   'P 1'
#
loop_
_entity.id
_entity.type
_entity.pdbx_description
1 polymer ?
#
loop_
_entity_poly.entity_id
_entity_poly.type
_entity_poly.pdbx_seq_one_letter_code
_entity_poly.pdbx_strand_id
1 'polypeptide(L)'
;MKCDFEAAELIRHFIFLHRNSCVCDCEAANPSQNFGRVFSSNFHFLHGFVTILMDSAILLYGVLPWFWKKSCDTLESIGFDSENEMYHTLAFLAGVMIWSQLTNLPFSLYSTFLIEERHSFNKQTILLFFRDMIKSMFLAVVIGPPVVVAIILIVHKGGPYLAIYLWGFMFVLSLVMMTIYLVLIAPLFNKFTPLPDGMLRSKIENLASSLSFPLKKLFVVDGSTRSIHTCIVLKNYLFFTLH
;
A
#
# COMPACT_ATOMS: atom_id res chain seq x y z
N MET A 1 -32.72 22.18 -28.02
CA MET A 1 -33.48 20.96 -27.69
C MET A 1 -32.90 19.65 -28.21
N LYS A 2 -31.82 19.63 -29.03
CA LYS A 2 -31.15 18.38 -29.46
C LYS A 2 -30.02 17.90 -28.53
N CYS A 3 -29.44 18.77 -27.70
CA CYS A 3 -28.37 18.38 -26.75
C CYS A 3 -28.87 17.64 -25.50
N ASP A 4 -30.14 17.79 -25.10
CA ASP A 4 -30.65 17.16 -23.87
C ASP A 4 -31.02 15.68 -24.06
N PHE A 5 -31.19 15.23 -25.31
CA PHE A 5 -31.62 13.87 -25.62
C PHE A 5 -30.43 12.87 -25.62
N GLU A 6 -29.26 13.26 -26.15
CA GLU A 6 -28.05 12.43 -26.12
C GLU A 6 -27.51 12.22 -24.69
N ALA A 7 -27.60 13.23 -23.83
CA ALA A 7 -27.18 13.11 -22.43
C ALA A 7 -28.05 12.10 -21.65
N ALA A 8 -29.36 12.05 -21.92
CA ALA A 8 -30.28 11.13 -21.28
C ALA A 8 -30.09 9.66 -21.73
N GLU A 9 -29.58 9.44 -22.94
CA GLU A 9 -29.29 8.11 -23.48
C GLU A 9 -27.93 7.59 -22.98
N LEU A 10 -26.93 8.47 -22.88
CA LEU A 10 -25.62 8.19 -22.25
C LEU A 10 -25.77 7.86 -20.76
N ILE A 11 -26.60 8.60 -20.01
CA ILE A 11 -26.87 8.32 -18.59
C ILE A 11 -27.60 6.97 -18.43
N ARG A 12 -28.53 6.63 -19.33
CA ARG A 12 -29.21 5.33 -19.32
C ARG A 12 -28.25 4.18 -19.61
N HIS A 13 -27.33 4.34 -20.56
CA HIS A 13 -26.29 3.35 -20.84
C HIS A 13 -25.30 3.22 -19.67
N PHE A 14 -24.93 4.31 -19.01
CA PHE A 14 -24.05 4.30 -17.84
C PHE A 14 -24.70 3.61 -16.64
N ILE A 15 -25.99 3.88 -16.38
CA ILE A 15 -26.77 3.20 -15.32
C ILE A 15 -26.96 1.71 -15.64
N PHE A 16 -27.19 1.34 -16.91
CA PHE A 16 -27.35 -0.04 -17.34
C PHE A 16 -26.03 -0.84 -17.22
N LEU A 17 -24.89 -0.23 -17.58
CA LEU A 17 -23.56 -0.83 -17.39
C LEU A 17 -23.21 -0.97 -15.90
N HIS A 18 -23.59 0.00 -15.06
CA HIS A 18 -23.33 -0.09 -13.62
C HIS A 18 -24.21 -1.14 -12.91
N ARG A 19 -25.44 -1.39 -13.41
CA ARG A 19 -26.36 -2.41 -12.88
C ARG A 19 -25.92 -3.84 -13.22
N ASN A 20 -25.29 -4.04 -14.38
CA ASN A 20 -24.79 -5.35 -14.82
C ASN A 20 -23.31 -5.61 -14.47
N SER A 21 -22.61 -4.63 -13.88
CA SER A 21 -21.25 -4.82 -13.35
C SER A 21 -21.23 -5.45 -11.95
N CYS A 22 -22.38 -5.56 -11.28
CA CYS A 22 -22.55 -6.41 -10.10
C CYS A 22 -22.82 -7.86 -10.51
N VAL A 23 -21.86 -8.49 -11.20
CA VAL A 23 -21.75 -9.96 -11.22
C VAL A 23 -21.05 -10.38 -9.92
N CYS A 24 -21.73 -10.13 -8.80
CA CYS A 24 -21.57 -10.95 -7.63
C CYS A 24 -22.90 -11.68 -7.54
N ASP A 25 -22.97 -12.90 -8.07
CA ASP A 25 -24.12 -13.78 -7.85
C ASP A 25 -24.37 -13.88 -6.35
N CYS A 26 -25.37 -13.14 -5.84
CA CYS A 26 -25.86 -13.29 -4.47
C CYS A 26 -26.47 -14.68 -4.25
N GLU A 27 -26.76 -15.40 -5.33
CA GLU A 27 -27.36 -16.74 -5.34
C GLU A 27 -26.34 -17.89 -5.15
N ALA A 28 -25.02 -17.61 -5.16
CA ALA A 28 -23.98 -18.65 -5.12
C ALA A 28 -22.88 -18.42 -4.06
N ALA A 29 -23.16 -17.67 -2.99
CA ALA A 29 -22.25 -17.60 -1.85
C ALA A 29 -22.29 -18.94 -1.09
N ASN A 30 -21.40 -19.86 -1.44
CA ASN A 30 -21.21 -21.12 -0.71
C ASN A 30 -21.12 -20.84 0.80
N PRO A 31 -21.72 -21.66 1.69
CA PRO A 31 -21.69 -21.47 3.14
C PRO A 31 -20.26 -21.26 3.69
N SER A 32 -19.26 -21.88 3.06
CA SER A 32 -17.84 -21.71 3.37
C SER A 32 -17.28 -20.31 3.10
N GLN A 33 -17.79 -19.59 2.10
CA GLN A 33 -17.39 -18.21 1.78
C GLN A 33 -18.04 -17.19 2.72
N ASN A 34 -19.31 -17.39 3.08
CA ASN A 34 -20.01 -16.53 4.05
C ASN A 34 -19.41 -16.65 5.45
N PHE A 35 -19.08 -17.87 5.89
CA PHE A 35 -18.42 -18.09 7.19
C PHE A 35 -17.03 -17.46 7.26
N GLY A 36 -16.22 -17.55 6.18
CA GLY A 36 -14.90 -16.93 6.11
C GLY A 36 -14.95 -15.40 6.17
N ARG A 37 -15.96 -14.77 5.56
CA ARG A 37 -16.18 -13.32 5.63
C ARG A 37 -16.48 -12.86 7.06
N VAL A 38 -17.32 -13.60 7.79
CA VAL A 38 -17.65 -13.31 9.20
C VAL A 38 -16.45 -13.53 10.11
N PHE A 39 -15.67 -14.60 9.90
CA PHE A 39 -14.48 -14.88 10.71
C PHE A 39 -13.38 -13.85 10.51
N SER A 40 -13.12 -13.45 9.26
CA SER A 40 -12.19 -12.38 8.92
C SER A 40 -12.62 -11.04 9.51
N SER A 41 -13.92 -10.72 9.45
CA SER A 41 -14.49 -9.52 10.06
C SER A 41 -14.32 -9.51 11.59
N ASN A 42 -14.60 -10.62 12.26
CA ASN A 42 -14.44 -10.73 13.72
C ASN A 42 -12.97 -10.59 14.15
N PHE A 43 -12.04 -11.18 13.40
CA PHE A 43 -10.62 -11.01 13.64
C PHE A 43 -10.18 -9.55 13.48
N HIS A 44 -10.68 -8.85 12.44
CA HIS A 44 -10.37 -7.45 12.21
C HIS A 44 -10.88 -6.55 13.37
N PHE A 45 -12.08 -6.82 13.89
CA PHE A 45 -12.60 -6.12 15.07
C PHE A 45 -11.80 -6.41 16.34
N LEU A 46 -11.40 -7.67 16.56
CA LEU A 46 -10.59 -8.06 17.72
C LEU A 46 -9.21 -7.40 17.68
N HIS A 47 -8.55 -7.44 16.52
CA HIS A 47 -7.27 -6.77 16.30
C HIS A 47 -7.39 -5.26 16.53
N GLY A 48 -8.43 -4.63 15.98
CA GLY A 48 -8.71 -3.20 16.19
C GLY A 48 -8.92 -2.86 17.67
N PHE A 49 -9.63 -3.70 18.42
CA PHE A 49 -9.84 -3.48 19.85
C PHE A 49 -8.54 -3.60 20.66
N VAL A 50 -7.74 -4.64 20.39
CA VAL A 50 -6.46 -4.86 21.08
C VAL A 50 -5.46 -3.74 20.79
N THR A 51 -5.38 -3.28 19.55
CA THR A 51 -4.50 -2.16 19.17
C THR A 51 -4.89 -0.86 19.86
N ILE A 52 -6.17 -0.52 19.92
CA ILE A 52 -6.66 0.67 20.65
C ILE A 52 -6.32 0.59 22.14
N LEU A 53 -6.51 -0.57 22.78
CA LEU A 53 -6.14 -0.75 24.19
C LEU A 53 -4.62 -0.61 24.40
N MET A 54 -3.82 -1.16 23.49
CA MET A 54 -2.36 -1.06 23.54
C MET A 54 -1.90 0.40 23.38
N ASP A 55 -2.43 1.12 22.39
CA ASP A 55 -2.11 2.53 22.15
C ASP A 55 -2.55 3.42 23.32
N SER A 56 -3.72 3.15 23.89
CA SER A 56 -4.21 3.83 25.09
C SER A 56 -3.27 3.60 26.28
N ALA A 57 -2.82 2.36 26.49
CA ALA A 57 -1.84 2.05 27.53
C ALA A 57 -0.49 2.75 27.28
N ILE A 58 0.00 2.75 26.05
CA ILE A 58 1.25 3.44 25.65
C ILE A 58 1.19 4.93 26.02
N LEU A 59 0.05 5.58 25.76
CA LEU A 59 -0.17 6.99 26.11
C LEU A 59 -0.29 7.20 27.63
N LEU A 60 -1.05 6.37 28.33
CA LEU A 60 -1.27 6.49 29.78
C LEU A 60 0.00 6.24 30.60
N TYR A 61 0.82 5.27 30.20
CA TYR A 61 2.07 4.94 30.88
C TYR A 61 3.26 5.80 30.41
N GLY A 62 3.06 6.73 29.46
CA GLY A 62 4.13 7.60 28.98
C GLY A 62 5.27 6.84 28.30
N VAL A 63 4.96 5.72 27.64
CA VAL A 63 5.97 4.88 26.98
C VAL A 63 6.68 5.65 25.86
N LEU A 64 5.98 6.57 25.18
CA LEU A 64 6.57 7.41 24.12
C LEU A 64 7.67 8.35 24.64
N PRO A 65 7.44 9.18 25.69
CA PRO A 65 8.52 9.97 26.32
C PRO A 65 9.67 9.12 26.85
N TRP A 66 9.36 7.97 27.47
CA TRP A 66 10.39 7.03 27.94
C TRP A 66 11.25 6.52 26.78
N PHE A 67 10.61 6.16 25.66
CA PHE A 67 11.28 5.67 24.47
C PHE A 67 12.14 6.74 23.80
N TRP A 68 11.65 7.98 23.73
CA TRP A 68 12.42 9.12 23.25
C TRP A 68 13.71 9.31 24.06
N LYS A 69 13.60 9.34 25.39
CA LYS A 69 14.76 9.48 26.27
C LYS A 69 15.75 8.33 26.07
N LYS A 70 15.26 7.09 26.01
CA LYS A 70 16.10 5.92 25.81
C LYS A 70 16.83 5.93 24.47
N SER A 71 16.18 6.44 23.43
CA SER A 71 16.80 6.64 22.11
C SER A 71 17.93 7.67 22.17
N CYS A 72 17.77 8.75 22.93
CA CYS A 72 18.82 9.77 23.13
C CYS A 72 20.01 9.17 23.90
N ASP A 73 19.76 8.53 25.05
CA ASP A 73 20.80 7.90 25.88
C ASP A 73 21.63 6.88 25.07
N THR A 74 20.98 6.13 24.18
CA THR A 74 21.64 5.13 23.33
C THR A 74 22.51 5.80 22.27
N LEU A 75 22.07 6.92 21.71
CA LEU A 75 22.80 7.61 20.65
C LEU A 75 24.02 8.39 21.19
N GLU A 76 23.89 8.96 22.39
CA GLU A 76 25.00 9.58 23.13
C GLU A 76 26.10 8.56 23.43
N SER A 77 25.74 7.31 23.74
CA SER A 77 26.71 6.23 23.99
C SER A 77 27.53 5.84 22.74
N ILE A 78 27.01 6.17 21.55
CA ILE A 78 27.65 5.92 20.25
C ILE A 78 28.54 7.12 19.83
N GLY A 79 28.52 8.23 20.57
CA GLY A 79 29.37 9.40 20.35
C GLY A 79 28.80 10.44 19.39
N PHE A 80 27.49 10.43 19.13
CA PHE A 80 26.82 11.52 18.43
C PHE A 80 26.43 12.62 19.43
N ASP A 81 26.77 13.86 19.09
CA ASP A 81 26.52 15.03 19.94
C ASP A 81 25.02 15.31 20.07
N SER A 82 24.59 15.67 21.28
CA SER A 82 23.17 15.78 21.64
C SER A 82 22.47 16.99 21.00
N GLU A 83 23.23 17.89 20.38
CA GLU A 83 22.71 19.07 19.68
C GLU A 83 22.08 18.77 18.32
N ASN A 84 22.40 17.62 17.69
CA ASN A 84 21.87 17.29 16.37
C ASN A 84 20.51 16.58 16.46
N GLU A 85 19.44 17.39 16.54
CA GLU A 85 18.04 16.94 16.59
C GLU A 85 17.68 15.91 15.49
N MET A 86 18.30 16.03 14.32
CA MET A 86 18.07 15.15 13.16
C MET A 86 18.36 13.68 13.45
N TYR A 87 19.48 13.36 14.12
CA TYR A 87 19.85 11.97 14.37
C TYR A 87 18.97 11.34 15.46
N HIS A 88 18.56 12.13 16.46
CA HIS A 88 17.61 11.69 17.48
C HIS A 88 16.25 11.34 16.88
N THR A 89 15.71 12.20 16.00
CA THR A 89 14.43 11.91 15.32
C THR A 89 14.54 10.64 14.49
N LEU A 90 15.64 10.45 13.74
CA LEU A 90 15.83 9.25 12.93
C LEU A 90 15.96 7.96 13.77
N ALA A 91 16.72 8.00 14.85
CA ALA A 91 16.88 6.87 15.77
C ALA A 91 15.55 6.51 16.44
N PHE A 92 14.81 7.51 16.90
CA PHE A 92 13.47 7.33 17.48
C PHE A 92 12.51 6.69 16.46
N LEU A 93 12.44 7.23 15.24
CA LEU A 93 11.55 6.70 14.19
C LEU A 93 11.93 5.27 13.79
N ALA A 94 13.21 4.96 13.69
CA ALA A 94 13.67 3.60 13.42
C ALA A 94 13.26 2.63 14.54
N GLY A 95 13.40 3.05 15.80
CA GLY A 95 12.97 2.27 16.95
C GLY A 95 11.45 2.04 16.98
N VAL A 96 10.65 3.08 16.73
CA VAL A 96 9.18 2.98 16.64
C VAL A 96 8.77 2.07 15.49
N MET A 97 9.45 2.14 14.35
CA MET A 97 9.20 1.26 13.21
C MET A 97 9.43 -0.21 13.56
N ILE A 98 10.54 -0.53 14.24
CA ILE A 98 10.84 -1.90 14.69
C ILE A 98 9.79 -2.39 15.70
N TRP A 99 9.43 -1.54 16.67
CA TRP A 99 8.38 -1.85 17.65
C TRP A 99 7.03 -2.13 16.98
N SER A 100 6.64 -1.28 16.03
CA SER A 100 5.42 -1.46 15.24
C SER A 100 5.45 -2.76 14.44
N GLN A 101 6.59 -3.10 13.84
CA GLN A 101 6.70 -4.36 13.09
C GLN A 101 6.56 -5.57 14.01
N LEU A 102 7.20 -5.54 15.19
CA LEU A 102 7.16 -6.65 16.15
C LEU A 102 5.75 -6.88 16.72
N THR A 103 5.02 -5.80 16.97
CA THR A 103 3.64 -5.87 17.50
C THR A 103 2.64 -6.32 16.44
N ASN A 104 2.82 -5.92 15.18
CA ASN A 104 1.95 -6.31 14.07
C ASN A 104 2.26 -7.71 13.51
N LEU A 105 3.50 -8.20 13.66
CA LEU A 105 3.94 -9.51 13.17
C LEU A 105 3.05 -10.69 13.61
N PRO A 106 2.72 -10.88 14.91
CA PRO A 106 1.90 -12.02 15.33
C PRO A 106 0.50 -11.99 14.74
N PHE A 107 -0.10 -10.79 14.60
CA PHE A 107 -1.43 -10.63 14.00
C PHE A 107 -1.40 -10.91 12.50
N SER A 108 -0.36 -10.43 11.80
CA SER A 108 -0.20 -10.67 10.37
C SER A 108 0.09 -12.15 10.05
N LEU A 109 0.90 -12.83 10.87
CA LEU A 109 1.12 -14.27 10.76
C LEU A 109 -0.18 -15.04 11.02
N TYR A 110 -0.95 -14.66 12.03
CA TYR A 110 -2.23 -15.30 12.35
C TYR A 110 -3.24 -15.14 11.21
N SER A 111 -3.39 -13.94 10.64
CA SER A 111 -4.33 -13.73 9.53
C SER A 111 -3.93 -14.54 8.30
N THR A 112 -2.65 -14.52 7.94
CA THR A 112 -2.15 -15.13 6.69
C THR A 112 -2.11 -16.66 6.78
N PHE A 113 -1.63 -17.23 7.87
CA PHE A 113 -1.42 -18.68 7.98
C PHE A 113 -2.58 -19.43 8.66
N LEU A 114 -3.44 -18.79 9.45
CA LEU A 114 -4.55 -19.50 10.13
C LEU A 114 -5.91 -19.21 9.51
N ILE A 115 -6.13 -17.98 9.03
CA ILE A 115 -7.41 -17.59 8.43
C ILE A 115 -7.39 -17.93 6.93
N GLU A 116 -6.38 -17.46 6.19
CA GLU A 116 -6.35 -17.65 4.73
C GLU A 116 -5.96 -19.07 4.28
N GLU A 117 -5.12 -19.78 5.05
CA GLU A 117 -4.73 -21.17 4.76
C GLU A 117 -5.90 -22.14 5.01
N ARG A 118 -6.72 -21.90 6.05
CA ARG A 118 -7.94 -22.69 6.33
C ARG A 118 -8.97 -22.60 5.20
N HIS A 119 -8.92 -21.54 4.40
CA HIS A 119 -9.77 -21.37 3.22
C HIS A 119 -9.08 -21.74 1.90
N SER A 120 -7.88 -22.36 1.94
CA SER A 120 -7.08 -22.76 0.78
C SER A 120 -6.73 -21.61 -0.18
N PHE A 121 -6.79 -20.35 0.29
CA PHE A 121 -6.43 -19.17 -0.50
C PHE A 121 -4.94 -18.82 -0.40
N ASN A 122 -4.27 -19.24 0.68
CA ASN A 122 -2.86 -18.96 0.89
C ASN A 122 -1.97 -20.00 0.18
N LYS A 123 -1.10 -19.54 -0.72
CA LYS A 123 0.00 -20.32 -1.32
C LYS A 123 1.39 -19.77 -0.97
N GLN A 124 1.46 -18.77 -0.09
CA GLN A 124 2.71 -18.18 0.35
C GLN A 124 3.40 -19.10 1.36
N THR A 125 4.69 -19.34 1.18
CA THR A 125 5.53 -20.00 2.17
C THR A 125 5.97 -19.01 3.26
N ILE A 126 6.19 -19.49 4.48
CA ILE A 126 6.72 -18.68 5.60
C ILE A 126 8.01 -17.94 5.20
N LEU A 127 8.89 -18.59 4.41
CA LEU A 127 10.11 -18.00 3.91
C LEU A 127 9.86 -16.80 2.97
N LEU A 128 8.84 -16.89 2.10
CA LEU A 128 8.47 -15.80 1.19
C LEU A 128 7.92 -14.60 1.97
N PHE A 129 7.10 -14.86 2.99
CA PHE A 129 6.53 -13.84 3.87
C PHE A 129 7.62 -13.02 4.58
N PHE A 130 8.57 -13.70 5.26
CA PHE A 130 9.67 -13.00 5.94
C PHE A 130 10.60 -12.27 4.95
N ARG A 131 10.85 -12.85 3.77
CA ARG A 131 11.65 -12.18 2.74
C ARG A 131 10.99 -10.90 2.24
N ASP A 132 9.68 -10.91 2.03
CA ASP A 132 8.95 -9.72 1.61
C ASP A 132 8.87 -8.67 2.72
N MET A 133 8.74 -9.09 3.98
CA MET A 133 8.83 -8.19 5.13
C MET A 133 10.20 -7.51 5.24
N ILE A 134 11.30 -8.25 5.09
CA ILE A 134 12.65 -7.66 5.13
C ILE A 134 12.86 -6.68 3.97
N LYS A 135 12.38 -7.02 2.76
CA LYS A 135 12.44 -6.11 1.61
C LYS A 135 11.65 -4.83 1.83
N SER A 136 10.44 -4.92 2.41
CA SER A 136 9.61 -3.75 2.67
C SER A 136 10.23 -2.88 3.76
N MET A 137 10.78 -3.47 4.82
CA MET A 137 11.53 -2.75 5.85
C MET A 137 12.75 -2.05 5.27
N PHE A 138 13.54 -2.75 4.44
CA PHE A 138 14.70 -2.16 3.78
C PHE A 138 14.31 -0.94 2.94
N LEU A 139 13.25 -1.07 2.15
CA LEU A 139 12.75 0.03 1.33
C LEU A 139 12.29 1.23 2.17
N ALA A 140 11.61 0.98 3.29
CA ALA A 140 11.20 2.02 4.23
C ALA A 140 12.40 2.72 4.90
N VAL A 141 13.46 1.99 5.24
CA VAL A 141 14.70 2.56 5.78
C VAL A 141 15.50 3.33 4.72
N VAL A 142 15.39 2.97 3.44
CA VAL A 142 16.07 3.71 2.36
C VAL A 142 15.31 5.00 2.00
N ILE A 143 13.98 4.95 1.95
CA ILE A 143 13.16 6.09 1.50
C ILE A 143 12.76 7.01 2.66
N GLY A 144 12.51 6.47 3.85
CA GLY A 144 12.00 7.21 5.00
C GLY A 144 12.94 8.30 5.51
N PRO A 145 14.21 8.00 5.84
CA PRO A 145 15.14 8.98 6.40
C PRO A 145 15.36 10.22 5.51
N PRO A 146 15.58 10.11 4.18
CA PRO A 146 15.68 11.29 3.31
C PRO A 146 14.44 12.19 3.38
N VAL A 147 13.24 11.58 3.44
CA VAL A 147 11.98 12.32 3.56
C VAL A 147 11.90 13.05 4.89
N VAL A 148 12.22 12.38 5.99
CA VAL A 148 12.21 12.97 7.34
C VAL A 148 13.20 14.13 7.42
N VAL A 149 14.43 13.95 6.94
CA VAL A 149 15.45 15.01 6.93
C VAL A 149 14.98 16.21 6.11
N ALA A 150 14.38 15.99 4.93
CA ALA A 150 13.84 17.07 4.12
C ALA A 150 12.73 17.85 4.86
N ILE A 151 11.84 17.16 5.58
CA ILE A 151 10.80 17.78 6.40
C ILE A 151 11.42 18.62 7.51
N ILE A 152 12.40 18.08 8.26
CA ILE A 152 13.08 18.80 9.35
C ILE A 152 13.74 20.07 8.82
N LEU A 153 14.37 20.02 7.65
CA LEU A 153 14.98 21.19 7.01
C LEU A 153 13.95 22.26 6.64
N ILE A 154 12.77 21.84 6.14
CA ILE A 154 11.67 22.77 5.83
C ILE A 154 11.14 23.39 7.12
N VAL A 155 11.02 22.62 8.19
CA VAL A 155 10.58 23.13 9.50
C VAL A 155 11.56 24.17 10.05
N HIS A 156 12.86 23.89 9.98
CA HIS A 156 13.91 24.82 10.43
C HIS A 156 13.97 26.12 9.61
N LYS A 157 13.68 26.06 8.30
CA LYS A 157 13.78 27.22 7.39
C LYS A 157 12.45 27.87 7.02
N GLY A 158 11.33 27.28 7.38
CA GLY A 158 10.01 27.59 6.82
C GLY A 158 9.43 28.93 7.27
N GLY A 159 9.87 29.45 8.42
CA GLY A 159 9.41 30.74 8.94
C GLY A 159 7.88 30.86 8.97
N PRO A 160 7.29 32.04 8.65
CA PRO A 160 5.84 32.25 8.72
C PRO A 160 5.04 31.52 7.63
N TYR A 161 5.69 31.03 6.56
CA TYR A 161 5.05 30.32 5.44
C TYR A 161 5.29 28.80 5.47
N LEU A 162 5.72 28.26 6.61
CA LEU A 162 6.03 26.84 6.81
C LEU A 162 4.94 25.89 6.27
N ALA A 163 3.67 26.23 6.49
CA ALA A 163 2.55 25.43 6.03
C ALA A 163 2.52 25.26 4.50
N ILE A 164 2.84 26.31 3.74
CA ILE A 164 2.84 26.30 2.27
C ILE A 164 4.01 25.46 1.76
N TYR A 165 5.20 25.62 2.36
CA TYR A 165 6.38 24.84 1.99
C TYR A 165 6.19 23.35 2.27
N LEU A 166 5.66 22.98 3.44
CA LEU A 166 5.36 21.59 3.75
C LEU A 166 4.30 21.02 2.83
N TRP A 167 3.22 21.76 2.56
CA TRP A 167 2.17 21.31 1.66
C TRP A 167 2.69 21.05 0.24
N GLY A 168 3.47 22.00 -0.32
CA GLY A 168 4.09 21.84 -1.63
C GLY A 168 5.07 20.66 -1.68
N PHE A 169 5.88 20.49 -0.64
CA PHE A 169 6.79 19.35 -0.53
C PHE A 169 6.03 18.01 -0.47
N MET A 170 4.99 17.91 0.36
CA MET A 170 4.18 16.69 0.49
C MET A 170 3.42 16.35 -0.79
N PHE A 171 2.96 17.36 -1.52
CA PHE A 171 2.32 17.18 -2.82
C PHE A 171 3.30 16.61 -3.86
N VAL A 172 4.48 17.22 -4.01
CA VAL A 172 5.52 16.74 -4.92
C VAL A 172 6.00 15.33 -4.52
N LEU A 173 6.23 15.10 -3.22
CA LEU A 173 6.63 13.80 -2.70
C LEU A 173 5.61 12.71 -3.05
N SER A 174 4.32 13.01 -2.95
CA SER A 174 3.24 12.07 -3.25
C SER A 174 3.22 11.67 -4.74
N LEU A 175 3.41 12.62 -5.67
CA LEU A 175 3.52 12.34 -7.11
C LEU A 175 4.76 11.48 -7.44
N VAL A 176 5.90 11.81 -6.83
CA VAL A 176 7.14 11.06 -6.98
C VAL A 176 6.98 9.63 -6.45
N MET A 177 6.40 9.48 -5.25
CA MET A 177 6.18 8.17 -4.63
C MET A 177 5.20 7.30 -5.42
N MET A 178 4.14 7.87 -5.99
CA MET A 178 3.23 7.14 -6.88
C MET A 178 3.96 6.54 -8.08
N THR A 179 4.89 7.30 -8.68
CA THR A 179 5.69 6.86 -9.81
C THR A 179 6.72 5.79 -9.41
N ILE A 180 7.47 6.05 -8.33
CA ILE A 180 8.45 5.11 -7.77
C ILE A 180 7.78 3.79 -7.40
N TYR A 181 6.59 3.83 -6.81
CA TYR A 181 5.84 2.64 -6.43
C TYR A 181 5.53 1.75 -7.64
N LEU A 182 5.03 2.34 -8.72
CA LEU A 182 4.64 1.59 -9.90
C LEU A 182 5.84 1.05 -10.67
N VAL A 183 6.97 1.78 -10.69
CA VAL A 183 8.15 1.45 -11.51
C VAL A 183 9.15 0.57 -10.77
N LEU A 184 9.39 0.82 -9.48
CA LEU A 184 10.47 0.16 -8.72
C LEU A 184 9.93 -0.80 -7.68
N ILE A 185 8.93 -0.38 -6.90
CA ILE A 185 8.44 -1.16 -5.76
C ILE A 185 7.68 -2.39 -6.29
N ALA A 186 6.68 -2.21 -7.15
CA ALA A 186 5.88 -3.30 -7.70
C ALA A 186 6.69 -4.46 -8.34
N PRO A 187 7.71 -4.23 -9.20
CA PRO A 187 8.54 -5.30 -9.76
C PRO A 187 9.54 -5.94 -8.80
N LEU A 188 9.88 -5.28 -7.68
CA LEU A 188 10.77 -5.89 -6.68
C LEU A 188 10.08 -7.01 -5.89
N PHE A 189 8.76 -6.92 -5.74
CA PHE A 189 7.95 -7.91 -5.05
C PHE A 189 7.39 -8.98 -6.01
N ASN A 190 6.96 -8.60 -7.20
CA ASN A 190 6.27 -9.50 -8.12
C ASN A 190 7.04 -9.78 -9.40
N LYS A 191 6.98 -11.03 -9.88
CA LYS A 191 7.50 -11.40 -11.20
C LYS A 191 6.47 -11.02 -12.26
N PHE A 192 6.91 -10.22 -13.22
CA PHE A 192 6.13 -9.86 -14.40
C PHE A 192 6.61 -10.73 -15.57
N THR A 193 5.74 -11.59 -16.08
CA THR A 193 5.99 -12.36 -17.31
C THR A 193 5.18 -11.76 -18.45
N PRO A 194 5.74 -11.67 -19.68
CA PRO A 194 4.96 -11.24 -20.83
C PRO A 194 3.80 -12.21 -21.05
N LEU A 195 2.61 -11.69 -21.36
CA LEU A 195 1.47 -12.54 -21.67
C LEU A 195 1.79 -13.37 -22.93
N PRO A 196 1.71 -14.71 -22.89
CA PRO A 196 1.96 -15.54 -24.05
C PRO A 196 0.98 -15.23 -25.17
N ASP A 197 1.45 -15.37 -26.41
CA ASP A 197 0.63 -15.15 -27.59
C ASP A 197 -0.46 -16.22 -27.67
N GLY A 198 -1.71 -15.77 -27.83
CA GLY A 198 -2.88 -16.66 -27.84
C GLY A 198 -4.19 -15.89 -27.97
N MET A 199 -5.31 -16.62 -28.02
CA MET A 199 -6.64 -16.02 -28.24
C MET A 199 -6.99 -14.91 -27.24
N LEU A 200 -6.55 -15.03 -25.98
CA LEU A 200 -6.83 -14.04 -24.94
C LEU A 200 -6.13 -12.71 -25.24
N ARG A 201 -4.86 -12.76 -25.65
CA ARG A 201 -4.09 -11.57 -25.99
C ARG A 201 -4.73 -10.83 -27.18
N SER A 202 -5.06 -11.55 -28.25
CA SER A 202 -5.67 -10.96 -29.44
C SER A 202 -7.04 -10.33 -29.15
N LYS A 203 -7.86 -10.92 -28.26
CA LYS A 203 -9.12 -10.30 -27.84
C LYS A 203 -8.91 -8.98 -27.10
N ILE A 204 -7.90 -8.91 -26.23
CA ILE A 204 -7.59 -7.68 -25.48
C ILE A 204 -7.04 -6.60 -26.41
N GLU A 205 -6.14 -6.96 -27.34
CA GLU A 205 -5.58 -6.02 -28.33
C GLU A 205 -6.67 -5.47 -29.26
N ASN A 206 -7.61 -6.30 -29.72
CA ASN A 206 -8.75 -5.87 -30.52
C ASN A 206 -9.68 -4.92 -29.75
N LEU A 207 -9.95 -5.21 -28.47
CA LEU A 207 -10.76 -4.33 -27.62
C LEU A 207 -10.06 -2.99 -27.37
N ALA A 208 -8.76 -3.01 -27.05
CA ALA A 208 -7.98 -1.78 -26.85
C ALA A 208 -7.92 -0.92 -28.13
N SER A 209 -7.79 -1.57 -29.29
CA SER A 209 -7.80 -0.90 -30.60
C SER A 209 -9.16 -0.27 -30.90
N SER A 210 -10.26 -0.96 -30.58
CA SER A 210 -11.62 -0.40 -30.75
C SER A 210 -11.89 0.85 -29.91
N LEU A 211 -11.20 0.97 -28.77
CA LEU A 211 -11.29 2.12 -27.87
C LEU A 211 -10.20 3.16 -28.11
N SER A 212 -9.38 3.02 -29.16
CA SER A 212 -8.22 3.89 -29.45
C SER A 212 -7.25 4.04 -28.26
N PHE A 213 -7.13 3.02 -27.42
CA PHE A 213 -6.27 3.06 -26.24
C PHE A 213 -4.82 2.69 -26.61
N PRO A 214 -3.82 3.52 -26.26
CA PRO A 214 -2.41 3.27 -26.61
C PRO A 214 -1.82 2.16 -25.74
N LEU A 215 -2.05 0.90 -26.12
CA LEU A 215 -1.56 -0.27 -25.41
C LEU A 215 -0.10 -0.57 -25.80
N LYS A 216 0.86 -0.34 -24.87
CA LYS A 216 2.29 -0.60 -25.15
C LYS A 216 2.72 -2.06 -24.94
N LYS A 217 2.42 -2.65 -23.78
CA LYS A 217 2.85 -4.02 -23.42
C LYS A 217 1.85 -4.66 -22.45
N LEU A 218 1.54 -5.93 -22.66
CA LEU A 218 0.74 -6.78 -21.75
C LEU A 218 1.65 -7.67 -20.92
N PHE A 219 1.47 -7.61 -19.60
CA PHE A 219 2.18 -8.47 -18.65
C PHE A 219 1.18 -9.21 -17.77
N VAL A 220 1.45 -10.48 -17.50
CA VAL A 220 0.80 -11.24 -16.45
C VAL A 220 1.65 -11.12 -15.19
N VAL A 221 1.00 -10.77 -14.10
CA VAL A 221 1.57 -10.89 -12.77
C VAL A 221 1.18 -12.25 -12.25
N ASP A 222 2.15 -13.06 -11.82
CA ASP A 222 1.86 -14.31 -11.14
C ASP A 222 1.34 -14.05 -9.72
N GLY A 223 0.05 -13.70 -9.64
CA GLY A 223 -0.66 -13.52 -8.38
C GLY A 223 -0.98 -14.84 -7.67
N SER A 224 -0.88 -15.96 -8.39
CA SER A 224 -1.26 -17.30 -7.89
C SER A 224 -0.41 -17.75 -6.70
N THR A 225 0.80 -17.21 -6.56
CA THR A 225 1.68 -17.46 -5.42
C THR A 225 1.23 -16.73 -4.15
N ARG A 226 0.35 -15.73 -4.24
CA ARG A 226 0.02 -14.79 -3.15
C ARG A 226 -1.46 -14.74 -2.78
N SER A 227 -2.37 -14.80 -3.75
CA SER A 227 -3.83 -14.82 -3.52
C SER A 227 -4.58 -15.25 -4.78
N ILE A 228 -5.81 -15.75 -4.65
CA ILE A 228 -6.69 -16.13 -5.77
C ILE A 228 -7.46 -14.90 -6.32
N HIS A 229 -7.38 -13.74 -5.65
CA HIS A 229 -8.06 -12.53 -6.13
C HIS A 229 -7.50 -12.04 -7.47
N THR A 230 -8.37 -11.91 -8.46
CA THR A 230 -8.03 -11.41 -9.78
C THR A 230 -8.16 -9.89 -9.81
N CYS A 231 -7.08 -9.18 -10.14
CA CYS A 231 -7.09 -7.73 -10.29
C CYS A 231 -6.36 -7.35 -11.59
N ILE A 232 -6.95 -6.44 -12.36
CA ILE A 232 -6.34 -5.89 -13.58
C ILE A 232 -5.95 -4.45 -13.28
N VAL A 233 -4.67 -4.14 -13.43
CA VAL A 233 -4.14 -2.78 -13.27
C VAL A 233 -3.65 -2.27 -14.61
N LEU A 234 -4.29 -1.22 -15.12
CA LEU A 234 -3.84 -0.52 -16.32
C LEU A 234 -2.72 0.46 -15.94
N LYS A 235 -1.49 0.18 -16.40
CA LYS A 235 -0.38 1.13 -16.33
C LYS A 235 -0.27 1.85 -17.66
N ASN A 236 -0.86 3.03 -17.77
CA ASN A 236 -0.54 3.94 -18.87
C ASN A 236 0.56 4.89 -18.37
N TYR A 237 1.79 4.69 -18.85
CA TYR A 237 2.87 5.63 -18.57
C TYR A 237 2.61 6.89 -19.39
N LEU A 238 1.85 7.82 -18.80
CA LEU A 238 1.80 9.21 -19.24
C LEU A 238 3.15 9.85 -18.87
N PHE A 239 4.19 9.55 -19.65
CA PHE A 239 5.30 10.48 -19.73
C PHE A 239 4.70 11.73 -20.36
N PHE A 240 4.51 12.78 -19.57
CA PHE A 240 4.46 14.16 -20.07
C PHE A 240 5.81 14.43 -20.75
N THR A 241 5.99 13.88 -21.95
CA THR A 241 6.93 14.43 -22.91
C THR A 241 6.17 15.62 -23.51
N LEU A 242 6.34 16.77 -22.86
CA LEU A 242 6.30 18.04 -23.56
C LEU A 242 7.42 17.99 -24.61
N HIS A 243 7.12 17.43 -25.78
CA HIS A 243 7.49 18.00 -27.07
C HIS A 243 6.81 17.29 -28.23
#